data_AF-A0A2H9P2I6-F1
#
_entry.id   AF-A0A2H9P2I6-F1
#
_cell.length_a   1.000
_cell.length_b   1.000
_cell.length_c   1.000
_cell.angle_alpha   90.00
_cell.angle_beta   90.00
_cell.angle_gamma   90.00
#
_symmetry.space_group_name_H-M   'P 1'
#
loop_
_entity.id
_entity.type
_entity.pdbx_description
1 polymer ?
#
loop_
_entity_poly.entity_id
_entity_poly.type
_entity_poly.pdbx_seq_one_letter_code
_entity_poly.pdbx_strand_id
1 'polypeptide(L)' 'MTLQKIKTIRNLILISASIFAVVALLGFVISSCGIQHIAIVNDLKSYETSLDPEFCDGLVERINLFNDDCEPRVEILDCG' A
#
# COMPACT_ATOMS: atom_id res chain seq x y z
N MET A 1 -12.95 -42.36 -18.92
CA MET A 1 -12.70 -41.83 -17.55
C MET A 1 -11.50 -40.88 -17.43
N THR A 2 -10.60 -40.78 -18.44
CA THR A 2 -9.38 -39.93 -18.38
C THR A 2 -9.63 -38.45 -18.69
N LEU A 3 -10.50 -38.12 -19.65
CA LEU A 3 -10.82 -36.74 -20.06
C LEU A 3 -11.45 -35.90 -18.93
N GLN A 4 -12.32 -36.51 -18.15
CA GLN A 4 -13.02 -35.85 -17.04
C GLN A 4 -12.05 -35.48 -15.91
N LYS A 5 -11.07 -36.35 -15.61
CA LYS A 5 -10.02 -36.06 -14.63
C LYS A 5 -9.10 -34.91 -15.06
N ILE A 6 -8.75 -34.83 -16.34
CA ILE A 6 -7.94 -33.73 -16.89
C ILE A 6 -8.69 -32.40 -16.77
N LYS A 7 -10.00 -32.38 -17.06
CA LYS A 7 -10.83 -31.18 -16.92
C LYS A 7 -10.90 -30.71 -15.46
N THR A 8 -11.04 -31.63 -14.51
CA THR A 8 -11.05 -31.32 -13.07
C THR A 8 -9.70 -30.80 -12.59
N ILE A 9 -8.58 -31.40 -13.01
CA ILE A 9 -7.22 -30.94 -12.65
C ILE A 9 -6.95 -29.54 -13.21
N ARG A 10 -7.29 -29.30 -14.48
CA ARG A 10 -7.13 -27.96 -15.09
C ARG A 10 -7.93 -26.90 -14.34
N ASN A 11 -9.15 -27.24 -13.94
CA ASN A 11 -10.00 -26.31 -13.18
C ASN A 11 -9.41 -26.01 -11.80
N LEU A 12 -8.86 -27.02 -11.12
CA LEU A 12 -8.15 -26.86 -9.85
C LEU A 12 -6.94 -25.92 -9.97
N ILE A 13 -6.13 -26.08 -11.01
CA ILE A 13 -4.96 -25.21 -11.26
C ILE A 13 -5.39 -23.76 -11.50
N LEU A 14 -6.46 -23.54 -12.27
CA LEU A 14 -6.98 -22.19 -12.54
C LEU A 14 -7.49 -21.54 -11.26
N ILE A 15 -8.21 -22.29 -10.42
CA ILE A 15 -8.70 -21.80 -9.13
C ILE A 15 -7.50 -21.45 -8.22
N SER A 16 -6.52 -22.33 -8.08
CA SER A 16 -5.37 -22.06 -7.21
C SER A 16 -4.53 -20.88 -7.70
N ALA A 17 -4.33 -20.75 -9.02
CA ALA A 17 -3.62 -19.63 -9.60
C ALA A 17 -4.36 -18.30 -9.37
N SER A 18 -5.69 -18.29 -9.50
CA SER A 18 -6.50 -17.10 -9.25
C SER A 18 -6.42 -16.65 -7.78
N ILE A 19 -6.50 -17.58 -6.83
CA ILE A 19 -6.36 -17.28 -5.40
C ILE A 19 -4.98 -16.71 -5.12
N PHE A 20 -3.93 -17.34 -5.65
CA PHE A 20 -2.56 -16.85 -5.47
C PHE A 20 -2.36 -15.44 -6.02
N ALA A 21 -2.91 -15.14 -7.20
CA ALA A 21 -2.84 -13.81 -7.79
C ALA A 21 -3.50 -12.76 -6.91
N VAL A 22 -4.69 -13.04 -6.36
CA VAL A 22 -5.40 -12.13 -5.45
C VAL A 22 -4.58 -11.88 -4.17
N VAL A 23 -4.05 -12.94 -3.55
CA VAL A 23 -3.22 -12.83 -2.34
C VAL A 23 -1.94 -12.02 -2.60
N ALA A 24 -1.28 -12.26 -3.73
CA ALA A 24 -0.07 -11.51 -4.11
C ALA A 24 -0.36 -10.02 -4.32
N LEU A 25 -1.47 -9.68 -4.98
CA LEU A 25 -1.90 -8.29 -5.19
C LEU A 25 -2.20 -7.60 -3.86
N LEU A 26 -2.96 -8.25 -2.97
CA LEU A 26 -3.24 -7.71 -1.64
C LEU A 26 -1.96 -7.51 -0.83
N GLY A 27 -1.04 -8.48 -0.86
CA GLY A 27 0.25 -8.36 -0.19
C GLY A 27 1.08 -7.18 -0.69
N PHE A 28 1.07 -6.93 -2.01
CA PHE A 28 1.77 -5.81 -2.62
C PHE A 28 1.21 -4.47 -2.15
N VAL A 29 -0.12 -4.30 -2.19
CA VAL A 29 -0.80 -3.08 -1.72
C VAL A 29 -0.48 -2.81 -0.25
N ILE A 30 -0.64 -3.82 0.62
CA ILE A 30 -0.35 -3.70 2.06
C ILE A 30 1.12 -3.32 2.29
N SER A 31 2.06 -3.94 1.56
CA SER A 31 3.49 -3.62 1.71
C SER A 31 3.82 -2.20 1.27
N SER A 32 3.21 -1.71 0.18
CA SER A 32 3.44 -0.37 -0.36
C SER A 32 2.96 0.70 0.63
N CYS A 33 1.71 0.56 1.10
CA CYS A 33 1.14 1.46 2.10
C CYS A 33 1.93 1.41 3.41
N GLY A 34 2.36 0.23 3.87
CA GLY A 34 3.18 0.10 5.08
C GLY A 34 4.52 0.84 4.97
N ILE A 35 5.20 0.74 3.84
CA ILE A 35 6.49 1.44 3.61
C ILE A 35 6.28 2.96 3.55
N GLN A 36 5.26 3.41 2.82
CA GLN A 36 4.94 4.84 2.73
C GLN A 36 4.57 5.44 4.08
N HIS A 37 3.79 4.72 4.89
CA HIS A 37 3.45 5.16 6.25
C HIS A 37 4.70 5.34 7.12
N ILE A 38 5.67 4.43 7.05
CA ILE A 38 6.95 4.56 7.78
C ILE A 38 7.74 5.77 7.29
N ALA A 39 7.76 6.02 5.97
CA ALA A 39 8.42 7.18 5.41
C ALA A 39 7.79 8.50 5.90
N ILE A 40 6.47 8.61 5.89
CA ILE A 40 5.73 9.77 6.41
C ILE A 40 6.05 10.02 7.89
N VAL A 41 6.07 8.97 8.72
CA VAL A 41 6.40 9.10 10.15
C VAL A 41 7.83 9.61 10.36
N ASN A 42 8.79 9.15 9.54
CA ASN A 42 10.17 9.64 9.60
C ASN A 42 10.28 11.09 9.14
N ASP A 43 9.58 11.46 8.07
CA ASP A 43 9.53 12.83 7.58
C ASP A 43 8.92 13.76 8.64
N LEU A 44 7.84 13.32 9.32
CA LEU A 44 7.21 14.05 10.43
C LEU A 44 8.24 14.39 11.51
N LYS A 45 9.03 13.39 11.93
CA LYS A 45 10.09 13.56 12.93
C LYS A 45 11.20 14.50 12.45
N SER A 46 11.52 14.47 11.15
CA SER A 46 12.47 15.39 10.55
C SER A 46 11.93 16.83 10.58
N TYR A 47 10.65 17.02 10.24
CA TYR A 47 9.97 18.31 10.32
C TYR A 47 9.92 18.85 11.75
N GLU A 48 9.56 18.03 12.74
CA GLU A 48 9.56 18.44 14.16
C GLU A 48 10.93 18.95 14.62
N THR A 49 12.01 18.50 13.97
CA THR A 49 13.39 18.92 14.27
C THR A 49 13.81 20.17 13.50
N SER A 50 13.47 20.27 12.21
CA SER A 50 13.88 21.39 11.36
C SER A 50 12.96 22.60 11.44
N LEU A 51 11.66 22.37 11.66
CA LEU A 51 10.56 23.34 11.57
C LEU A 51 10.57 24.12 10.24
N ASP A 52 11.00 23.46 9.18
CA ASP A 52 11.11 24.05 7.85
C ASP A 52 9.74 24.04 7.13
N PRO A 53 9.15 25.21 6.82
CA PRO A 53 7.85 25.30 6.18
C PRO A 53 7.84 24.73 4.75
N GLU A 54 8.93 24.85 3.99
CA GLU A 54 9.00 24.30 2.62
C GLU A 54 8.98 22.76 2.65
N PHE A 55 9.68 22.18 3.63
CA PHE A 55 9.64 20.75 3.88
C PHE A 55 8.23 20.28 4.31
N CYS A 56 7.54 21.07 5.12
CA CYS A 56 6.18 20.78 5.58
C CYS A 56 5.18 20.71 4.43
N ASP A 57 5.20 21.68 3.51
CA ASP A 57 4.31 21.68 2.34
C ASP A 57 4.49 20.41 1.50
N GLY A 58 5.75 20.01 1.27
CA GLY A 58 6.06 18.76 0.57
C GLY A 58 5.62 17.51 1.34
N LEU A 59 5.68 17.54 2.68
CA LEU A 59 5.17 16.46 3.54
C LEU A 59 3.64 16.36 3.47
N VAL A 60 2.93 17.50 3.47
CA VAL A 60 1.47 17.55 3.30
C VAL A 60 1.04 16.97 1.96
N GLU A 61 1.75 17.26 0.86
CA GLU A 61 1.47 16.66 -0.45
C GLU A 61 1.62 15.13 -0.41
N ARG A 62 2.70 14.62 0.21
CA ARG A 62 2.90 13.17 0.37
C ARG A 62 1.82 12.52 1.24
N ILE A 63 1.38 13.18 2.30
CA ILE A 63 0.28 12.70 3.15
C ILE A 63 -1.04 12.64 2.37
N ASN A 64 -1.33 13.64 1.54
CA ASN A 64 -2.51 13.62 0.68
C ASN A 64 -2.50 12.45 -0.29
N LEU A 65 -1.38 12.24 -1.00
CA LEU A 65 -1.22 11.09 -1.91
C LEU A 65 -1.38 9.76 -1.18
N PHE A 66 -0.79 9.62 0.01
CA PHE A 66 -0.97 8.43 0.84
C PHE A 66 -2.44 8.23 1.24
N ASN A 67 -3.14 9.28 1.64
CA ASN A 67 -4.53 9.22 2.06
C ASN A 67 -5.51 8.91 0.91
N ASP A 68 -5.13 9.16 -0.34
CA ASP A 68 -5.91 8.77 -1.51
C ASP A 68 -5.83 7.27 -1.79
N ASP A 69 -4.65 6.69 -1.58
CA ASP A 69 -4.34 5.30 -1.98
C ASP A 69 -4.36 4.28 -0.81
N CYS A 70 -4.22 4.75 0.44
CA CYS A 70 -3.94 3.91 1.60
C CYS A 70 -4.81 4.24 2.83
N GLU A 71 -4.96 3.24 3.69
CA GLU A 71 -5.59 3.35 5.01
C GLU A 71 -4.63 2.81 6.11
N PRO A 72 -4.75 3.30 7.35
CA PRO A 72 -5.62 4.39 7.81
C PRO A 72 -5.09 5.76 7.38
N ARG A 73 -5.98 6.75 7.27
CA ARG A 73 -5.60 8.12 6.91
C ARG A 73 -4.70 8.75 7.99
N VAL A 74 -3.67 9.46 7.55
CA VAL A 74 -2.79 10.29 8.39
C VAL A 74 -3.37 11.71 8.45
N GLU A 75 -3.35 12.32 9.63
CA GLU A 75 -3.80 13.71 9.78
C GLU A 75 -2.92 14.66 8.98
N ILE A 76 -3.56 15.63 8.32
CA ILE A 76 -2.86 16.65 7.53
C ILE A 76 -2.28 17.68 8.50
N LEU A 77 -0.98 17.97 8.36
CA LEU A 77 -0.31 19.00 9.17
C LEU A 77 -0.71 20.41 8.71
N ASP A 78 -0.84 21.30 9.68
CA ASP A 78 -0.95 22.73 9.44
C ASP A 78 0.46 23.32 9.47
N CYS A 79 0.96 23.76 8.30
CA CYS A 79 2.35 24.16 8.11
C CYS A 79 2.65 25.60 8.51
N GLY A 80 1.67 26.31 9.12
CA GLY A 80 1.81 27.67 9.64
C GLY A 80 1.23 28.74 8.71
#